data_AF-G0P807-F1
#
_entry.id   AF-G0P807-F1
#
_cell.length_a   1.000
_cell.length_b   1.000
_cell.length_c   1.000
_cell.angle_alpha   90.00
_cell.angle_beta   90.00
_cell.angle_gamma   90.00
#
_symmetry.space_group_name_H-M   'P 1'
#
loop_
_entity.id
_entity.type
_entity.pdbx_description
1 polymer ?
#
loop_
_entity_poly.entity_id
_entity_poly.type
_entity_poly.pdbx_seq_one_letter_code
_entity_poly.pdbx_strand_id
1 'polypeptide(L)'
;MEVVESKAVAGIRDVKLNMKSSCIICTEDFDSNAHVPKVLACGHSICFTCLDRMLNAIQVSYVGDGHCSTGFECPTCRQHMQIPDNKAKGFPNNYQLLESIAPQDARFMSCFACKMNGPEATFHICRECTIKEYNYDVHTIIDEEPPIHPDNYTCCSTCVLKDHNSPGHTVIDYVPIRLDYQCKKNKRSVDVLQTQLVEKFSNVRTILQTLPELVKRKEAEISKIVDCMERAKNRQMSDKIFEKYKMEMETVIKILEGLERDGGKMNKTAESKLKMLEKDTQAINDMFCFTEKVDLKEALKIPKEEKEESFHDIESEEIELPDTPVSIFKTTKAFYFFYWEKFTLFIIWIFAVVMSFVSHEYKKISKK
;
A
#
# COMPACT_ATOMS: atom_id res chain seq x y z
N MET A 1 -34.51 -18.03 6.01
CA MET A 1 -33.20 -17.51 6.43
C MET A 1 -33.08 -16.14 5.81
N GLU A 2 -33.62 -15.14 6.51
CA GLU A 2 -33.68 -13.76 6.05
C GLU A 2 -32.41 -13.01 6.49
N VAL A 3 -31.87 -12.25 5.56
CA VAL A 3 -30.70 -11.38 5.72
C VAL A 3 -31.15 -10.13 6.47
N VAL A 4 -30.63 -9.90 7.68
CA VAL A 4 -30.88 -8.68 8.44
C VAL A 4 -29.82 -7.66 8.07
N GLU A 5 -30.20 -6.69 7.24
CA GLU A 5 -29.45 -5.46 6.99
C GLU A 5 -29.51 -4.55 8.24
N SER A 6 -28.34 -4.27 8.81
CA SER A 6 -28.19 -3.33 9.92
C SER A 6 -28.30 -1.89 9.41
N LYS A 7 -29.41 -1.23 9.72
CA LYS A 7 -29.62 0.20 9.50
C LYS A 7 -28.55 1.04 10.20
N ALA A 8 -27.94 1.94 9.43
CA ALA A 8 -26.96 2.92 9.86
C ALA A 8 -27.48 3.80 11.00
N VAL A 9 -26.62 3.99 12.00
CA VAL A 9 -26.81 4.90 13.14
C VAL A 9 -26.66 6.34 12.64
N ALA A 10 -27.79 6.94 12.24
CA ALA A 10 -27.89 8.38 12.13
C ALA A 10 -28.02 8.96 13.55
N GLY A 11 -26.94 9.54 14.08
CA GLY A 11 -26.93 10.11 15.41
C GLY A 11 -25.99 11.30 15.54
N ILE A 12 -26.60 12.47 15.80
CA ILE A 12 -26.04 13.68 16.44
C ILE A 12 -25.10 14.54 15.56
N ARG A 13 -25.64 15.26 14.57
CA ARG A 13 -24.93 16.37 13.89
C ARG A 13 -25.65 17.72 13.91
N ASP A 14 -26.73 17.87 14.67
CA ASP A 14 -27.54 19.11 14.65
C ASP A 14 -27.30 20.05 15.85
N VAL A 15 -26.03 20.30 16.17
CA VAL A 15 -25.67 21.59 16.81
C VAL A 15 -24.63 22.25 15.93
N LYS A 16 -25.11 23.09 15.01
CA LYS A 16 -24.28 23.92 14.14
C LYS A 16 -23.59 24.99 14.99
N LEU A 17 -22.51 24.63 15.67
CA LEU A 17 -21.56 25.60 16.21
C LEU A 17 -21.03 26.38 15.01
N ASN A 18 -21.39 27.67 14.93
CA ASN A 18 -20.98 28.55 13.83
C ASN A 18 -19.50 28.95 14.01
N MET A 19 -18.61 27.95 14.04
CA MET A 19 -17.18 28.13 14.09
C MET A 19 -16.67 28.44 12.68
N LYS A 20 -15.99 29.57 12.51
CA LYS A 20 -15.37 29.92 11.23
C LYS A 20 -14.25 28.92 10.94
N SER A 21 -14.33 28.25 9.79
CA SER A 21 -13.32 27.27 9.32
C SER A 21 -12.04 27.91 8.80
N SER A 22 -11.96 29.25 8.78
CA SER A 22 -10.84 29.99 8.24
C SER A 22 -10.21 30.94 9.26
N CYS A 23 -8.92 31.20 9.05
CA CYS A 23 -8.17 32.10 9.89
C CYS A 23 -8.56 33.56 9.68
N ILE A 24 -8.76 34.30 10.77
CA ILE A 24 -9.10 35.73 10.70
C ILE A 24 -7.97 36.64 10.17
N ILE A 25 -6.72 36.15 10.12
CA ILE A 25 -5.56 36.94 9.72
C ILE A 25 -5.23 36.73 8.25
N CYS A 26 -5.02 35.48 7.82
CA CYS A 26 -4.68 35.16 6.43
C CYS A 26 -5.89 34.81 5.57
N THR A 27 -7.08 34.65 6.16
CA THR A 27 -8.32 34.21 5.48
C THR A 27 -8.29 32.81 4.84
N GLU A 28 -7.16 32.11 4.92
CA GLU A 28 -7.03 30.72 4.51
C GLU A 28 -7.80 29.78 5.45
N ASP A 29 -8.30 28.68 4.88
CA ASP A 29 -8.92 27.62 5.65
C ASP A 29 -7.92 26.96 6.60
N PHE A 30 -8.39 26.57 7.77
CA PHE A 30 -7.58 25.79 8.70
C PHE A 30 -7.25 24.43 8.09
N ASP A 31 -6.08 23.89 8.44
CA ASP A 31 -5.64 22.56 8.03
C ASP A 31 -4.83 21.90 9.16
N SER A 32 -4.46 20.64 8.99
CA SER A 32 -3.65 19.89 9.96
C SER A 32 -2.13 20.15 9.87
N ASN A 33 -1.70 21.01 8.95
CA ASN A 33 -0.30 21.20 8.57
C ASN A 33 0.17 22.64 8.83
N ALA A 34 0.04 23.53 7.86
CA ALA A 34 0.56 24.90 7.93
C ALA A 34 -0.43 25.85 8.63
N HIS A 35 -1.73 25.64 8.45
CA HIS A 35 -2.80 26.46 8.99
C HIS A 35 -3.46 25.77 10.19
N VAL A 36 -2.67 25.18 11.08
CA VAL A 36 -3.19 24.59 12.32
C VAL A 36 -3.79 25.69 13.20
N PRO A 37 -5.07 25.61 13.60
CA PRO A 37 -5.70 26.61 14.44
C PRO A 37 -5.12 26.53 15.85
N LYS A 38 -4.52 27.62 16.34
CA LYS A 38 -4.01 27.80 17.70
C LYS A 38 -5.01 28.60 18.53
N VAL A 39 -5.38 28.08 19.70
CA VAL A 39 -6.31 28.72 20.64
C VAL A 39 -5.56 29.68 21.55
N LEU A 40 -5.97 30.94 21.54
CA LEU A 40 -5.49 31.97 22.45
C LEU A 40 -6.17 31.87 23.82
N ALA A 41 -5.62 32.52 24.85
CA ALA A 41 -6.19 32.51 26.21
C ALA A 41 -7.64 33.04 26.27
N CYS A 42 -8.03 33.89 25.33
CA CYS A 42 -9.39 34.42 25.18
C CYS A 42 -10.37 33.49 24.42
N GLY A 43 -9.92 32.32 23.95
CA GLY A 43 -10.72 31.35 23.19
C GLY A 43 -10.73 31.56 21.67
N HIS A 44 -10.27 32.70 21.14
CA HIS A 44 -10.13 32.91 19.70
C HIS A 44 -9.04 32.03 19.08
N SER A 45 -9.23 31.65 17.81
CA SER A 45 -8.30 30.79 17.08
C SER A 45 -7.62 31.51 15.91
N ILE A 46 -6.31 31.32 15.77
CA ILE A 46 -5.47 31.90 14.72
C ILE A 46 -4.57 30.81 14.15
N CYS A 47 -4.27 30.85 12.85
CA CYS A 47 -3.41 29.85 12.22
C CYS A 47 -1.99 29.88 12.80
N PHE A 48 -1.33 28.72 12.91
CA PHE A 48 0.02 28.64 13.48
C PHE A 48 1.01 29.58 12.78
N THR A 49 1.04 29.59 11.45
CA THR A 49 1.94 30.46 10.66
C THR A 49 1.65 31.95 10.90
N CYS A 50 0.39 32.32 11.05
CA CYS A 50 -0.05 33.68 11.36
C CYS A 50 0.42 34.09 12.75
N LEU A 51 0.19 33.23 13.74
CA LEU A 51 0.56 33.47 15.14
C LEU A 51 2.08 33.55 15.29
N ASP A 52 2.82 32.65 14.64
CA ASP A 52 4.28 32.64 14.67
C ASP A 52 4.86 33.92 14.05
N ARG A 53 4.34 34.35 12.90
CA ARG A 53 4.74 35.62 12.29
C ARG A 53 4.47 36.82 13.20
N MET A 54 3.30 36.86 13.85
CA MET A 54 2.94 37.95 14.76
C MET A 54 3.85 37.99 15.98
N LEU A 55 4.11 36.85 16.61
CA LEU A 55 4.99 36.77 17.79
C LEU A 55 6.44 37.13 17.46
N ASN A 56 6.92 36.76 16.27
CA ASN A 56 8.26 37.14 15.81
C ASN A 56 8.38 38.64 15.46
N ALA A 57 7.27 39.33 15.22
CA ALA A 57 7.24 40.77 14.93
C ALA A 57 7.16 41.66 16.19
N ILE A 58 6.93 41.08 17.38
CA ILE A 58 6.88 41.84 18.64
C ILE A 58 8.30 42.31 18.98
N GLN A 59 8.54 43.61 18.86
CA GLN A 59 9.78 44.23 19.29
C GLN A 59 9.82 44.31 20.82
N VAL A 60 10.82 43.68 21.43
CA VAL A 60 11.05 43.75 22.87
C VAL A 60 11.52 45.17 23.21
N SER A 61 10.66 45.96 23.85
CA SER A 61 11.08 47.23 24.47
C SER A 61 11.60 46.95 25.88
N TYR A 62 12.87 47.29 26.11
CA TYR A 62 13.46 47.29 27.45
C TYR A 62 12.98 48.56 28.17
N VAL A 63 12.08 48.42 29.14
CA VAL A 63 11.79 49.49 30.11
C VAL A 63 12.72 49.29 31.31
N GLY A 64 13.24 50.40 31.84
CA GLY A 64 14.49 50.57 32.61
C GLY A 64 14.62 49.88 33.98
N ASP A 65 13.95 48.78 34.20
CA ASP A 65 13.89 47.99 35.43
C ASP A 65 14.17 46.49 35.19
N GLY A 66 14.63 46.13 33.98
CA GLY A 66 15.09 44.77 33.64
C GLY A 66 13.97 43.74 33.46
N HIS A 67 12.71 44.16 33.53
CA HIS A 67 11.55 43.31 33.31
C HIS A 67 11.06 43.43 31.85
N CYS A 68 11.25 42.38 31.06
CA CYS A 68 10.72 42.30 29.70
C CYS A 68 9.21 42.02 29.75
N SER A 69 8.37 42.99 29.38
CA SER A 69 6.94 42.75 29.19
C SER A 69 6.68 42.10 27.84
N THR A 70 6.78 40.78 27.76
CA THR A 70 6.48 39.99 26.54
C THR A 70 4.99 39.67 26.45
N GLY A 71 4.17 40.72 26.41
CA GLY A 71 2.73 40.63 26.25
C GLY A 71 2.30 40.50 24.80
N PHE A 72 1.25 39.74 24.53
CA PHE A 72 0.58 39.65 23.23
C PHE A 72 -0.90 39.99 23.38
N GLU A 73 -1.46 40.76 22.45
CA GLU A 73 -2.89 41.08 22.43
C GLU A 73 -3.62 40.28 21.35
N CYS A 74 -4.78 39.71 21.70
CA CYS A 74 -5.60 39.04 20.72
C CYS A 74 -6.05 40.02 19.61
N PRO A 75 -5.82 39.74 18.32
CA PRO A 75 -6.28 40.63 17.24
C PRO A 75 -7.81 40.71 17.12
N THR A 76 -8.54 39.76 17.71
CA THR A 76 -10.01 39.76 17.69
C THR A 76 -10.61 40.58 18.83
N CYS A 77 -10.18 40.32 20.08
CA CYS A 77 -10.80 40.92 21.27
C CYS A 77 -9.87 41.82 22.09
N ARG A 78 -8.61 41.97 21.67
CA ARG A 78 -7.56 42.77 22.33
C ARG A 78 -7.26 42.38 23.77
N GLN A 79 -7.68 41.18 24.18
CA GLN A 79 -7.32 40.66 25.49
C GLN A 79 -5.81 40.38 25.53
N HIS A 80 -5.14 41.01 26.50
CA HIS A 80 -3.73 40.82 26.76
C HIS A 80 -3.46 39.42 27.35
N MET A 81 -2.42 38.75 26.85
CA MET A 81 -1.97 37.45 27.33
C MET A 81 -0.45 37.35 27.35
N GLN A 82 0.07 36.50 28.23
CA GLN A 82 1.50 36.20 28.27
C GLN A 82 1.85 35.21 27.16
N ILE A 83 3.01 35.42 26.53
CA ILE A 83 3.52 34.51 25.50
C ILE A 83 4.17 33.30 26.20
N PRO A 84 3.78 32.05 25.85
CA PRO A 84 4.44 30.85 26.38
C PRO A 84 5.91 30.76 25.97
N ASP A 85 6.74 30.05 26.75
CA ASP A 85 8.18 29.86 26.49
C ASP A 85 8.48 29.31 25.08
N ASN A 86 7.60 28.45 24.57
CA ASN A 86 7.68 27.87 23.23
C ASN A 86 7.02 28.73 22.12
N LYS A 87 6.84 30.04 22.36
CA LYS A 87 6.22 31.00 21.42
C LYS A 87 4.90 30.45 20.84
N ALA A 88 4.75 30.47 19.51
CA ALA A 88 3.54 30.02 18.81
C ALA A 88 3.26 28.52 19.01
N LYS A 89 4.30 27.70 19.21
CA LYS A 89 4.15 26.25 19.45
C LYS A 89 3.58 25.97 20.84
N GLY A 90 3.80 26.87 21.80
CA GLY A 90 3.28 26.76 23.16
C GLY A 90 1.76 27.01 23.28
N PHE A 91 1.11 27.54 22.24
CA PHE A 91 -0.34 27.67 22.21
C PHE A 91 -1.00 26.33 21.84
N PRO A 92 -2.09 25.92 22.54
CA PRO A 92 -2.80 24.69 22.25
C PRO A 92 -3.51 24.74 20.89
N ASN A 93 -3.66 23.59 20.23
CA ASN A 93 -4.43 23.50 18.98
C ASN A 93 -5.94 23.55 19.28
N ASN A 94 -6.73 24.12 18.37
CA ASN A 94 -8.19 24.03 18.42
C ASN A 94 -8.63 22.71 17.78
N TYR A 95 -8.64 21.66 18.59
CA TYR A 95 -9.04 20.34 18.14
C TYR A 95 -10.49 20.32 17.66
N GLN A 96 -11.42 21.06 18.26
CA GLN A 96 -12.82 21.12 17.78
C GLN A 96 -12.92 21.66 16.35
N LEU A 97 -12.12 22.68 16.00
CA LEU A 97 -12.02 23.18 14.63
C LEU A 97 -11.38 22.13 13.71
N LEU A 98 -10.27 21.51 14.13
CA LEU A 98 -9.60 20.45 13.38
C LEU A 98 -10.53 19.24 13.10
N GLU A 99 -11.41 18.90 14.05
CA GLU A 99 -12.43 17.86 13.89
C GLU A 99 -13.51 18.26 12.88
N SER A 100 -13.92 19.52 12.88
CA SER A 100 -14.96 20.04 11.97
C SER A 100 -14.52 20.15 10.50
N ILE A 101 -13.20 20.26 10.26
CA ILE A 101 -12.59 20.35 8.93
C ILE A 101 -11.97 19.03 8.46
N ALA A 102 -12.04 17.98 9.29
CA ALA A 102 -11.46 16.68 8.96
C ALA A 102 -12.09 16.10 7.67
N PRO A 103 -11.32 15.39 6.83
CA PRO A 103 -11.84 14.79 5.59
C PRO A 103 -13.09 13.94 5.83
N GLN A 104 -13.98 13.82 4.83
CA GLN A 104 -15.23 13.06 4.93
C GLN A 104 -15.04 11.58 5.28
N ASP A 105 -13.82 11.05 5.04
CA ASP A 105 -13.41 9.68 5.39
C ASP A 105 -12.85 9.53 6.81
N ALA A 106 -12.99 10.56 7.67
CA ALA A 106 -12.51 10.51 9.04
C ALA A 106 -13.18 9.36 9.81
N ARG A 107 -12.39 8.31 10.06
CA ARG A 107 -12.78 7.18 10.89
C ARG A 107 -13.04 7.67 12.31
N PHE A 108 -14.19 7.30 12.88
CA PHE A 108 -14.50 7.56 14.28
C PHE A 108 -14.07 6.39 15.16
N MET A 109 -13.51 6.73 16.31
CA MET A 109 -13.05 5.77 17.32
C MET A 109 -13.64 6.13 18.68
N SER A 110 -13.62 5.18 19.61
CA SER A 110 -14.07 5.37 20.98
C SER A 110 -12.89 5.22 21.93
N CYS A 111 -12.73 6.16 22.85
CA CYS A 111 -11.64 6.13 23.83
C CYS A 111 -11.80 4.93 24.75
N PHE A 112 -10.75 4.13 24.91
CA PHE A 112 -10.80 2.97 25.80
C PHE A 112 -11.12 3.37 27.25
N ALA A 113 -10.56 4.48 27.72
CA ALA A 113 -10.71 4.96 29.09
C ALA A 113 -12.06 5.64 29.35
N CYS A 114 -12.42 6.68 28.59
CA CYS A 114 -13.59 7.51 28.89
C CYS A 114 -14.81 7.25 27.98
N LYS A 115 -14.69 6.34 27.00
CA LYS A 115 -15.73 6.00 26.01
C LYS A 115 -16.21 7.16 25.13
N MET A 116 -15.52 8.29 25.17
CA MET A 116 -15.78 9.43 24.28
C MET A 116 -15.45 9.04 22.84
N ASN A 117 -16.34 9.37 21.91
CA ASN A 117 -16.12 9.18 20.49
C ASN A 117 -15.48 10.42 19.87
N GLY A 118 -14.57 10.21 18.91
CA GLY A 118 -13.93 11.29 18.17
C GLY A 118 -13.31 10.76 16.88
N PRO A 119 -12.82 11.64 16.00
CA PRO A 119 -12.10 11.23 14.80
C PRO A 119 -10.73 10.66 15.16
N GLU A 120 -10.23 9.69 14.39
CA GLU A 120 -8.99 8.97 14.67
C GLU A 120 -7.74 9.86 14.83
N ALA A 121 -7.75 11.05 14.23
CA ALA A 121 -6.66 12.02 14.33
C ALA A 121 -6.49 12.60 15.75
N THR A 122 -7.50 12.49 16.62
CA THR A 122 -7.45 12.96 18.02
C THR A 122 -7.17 11.83 19.02
N PHE A 123 -6.75 10.66 18.53
CA PHE A 123 -6.40 9.51 19.34
C PHE A 123 -4.90 9.30 19.40
N HIS A 124 -4.46 8.80 20.54
CA HIS A 124 -3.06 8.53 20.84
C HIS A 124 -2.93 7.18 21.53
N ILE A 125 -1.70 6.66 21.59
CA ILE A 125 -1.32 5.45 22.32
C ILE A 125 -0.30 5.84 23.37
N CYS A 126 -0.50 5.41 24.62
CA CYS A 126 0.46 5.60 25.70
C CYS A 126 1.26 4.32 25.91
N ARG A 127 2.56 4.34 25.62
CA ARG A 127 3.44 3.16 25.67
C ARG A 127 3.42 2.45 27.02
N GLU A 128 3.54 3.19 28.11
CA GLU A 128 3.63 2.60 29.45
C GLU A 128 2.29 2.00 29.87
N CYS A 129 1.18 2.55 29.36
CA CYS A 129 -0.14 1.95 29.58
C CYS A 129 -0.34 0.70 28.73
N THR A 130 0.20 0.63 27.50
CA THR A 130 0.16 -0.61 26.73
C THR A 130 0.99 -1.71 27.39
N ILE A 131 2.15 -1.37 27.92
CA ILE A 131 3.00 -2.31 28.65
C ILE A 131 2.26 -2.82 29.91
N LYS A 132 1.68 -1.90 30.69
CA LYS A 132 1.02 -2.25 31.96
C LYS A 132 -0.25 -3.09 31.76
N GLU A 133 -1.13 -2.67 30.85
CA GLU A 133 -2.46 -3.27 30.69
C GLU A 133 -2.47 -4.48 29.74
N TYR A 134 -1.53 -4.51 28.77
CA TYR A 134 -1.52 -5.51 27.70
C TYR A 134 -0.20 -6.29 27.58
N ASN A 135 0.77 -6.07 28.47
CA ASN A 135 2.10 -6.67 28.41
C ASN A 135 2.75 -6.52 27.03
N TYR A 136 2.55 -5.37 26.39
CA TYR A 136 2.99 -5.11 25.03
C TYR A 136 3.62 -3.73 24.92
N ASP A 137 4.86 -3.69 24.44
CA ASP A 137 5.56 -2.45 24.12
C ASP A 137 5.28 -2.06 22.67
N VAL A 138 4.61 -0.91 22.48
CA VAL A 138 4.28 -0.39 21.16
C VAL A 138 5.51 -0.14 20.28
N HIS A 139 6.71 0.02 20.86
CA HIS A 139 7.95 0.13 20.10
C HIS A 139 8.29 -1.14 19.32
N THR A 140 7.84 -2.33 19.75
CA THR A 140 8.11 -3.58 19.03
C THR A 140 7.24 -3.78 17.80
N ILE A 141 6.22 -2.92 17.57
CA ILE A 141 5.30 -3.04 16.43
C ILE A 141 5.99 -2.98 15.07
N ILE A 142 7.22 -2.45 15.02
CA ILE A 142 8.04 -2.41 13.81
C ILE A 142 8.32 -3.83 13.32
N ASP A 143 8.69 -4.72 14.23
CA ASP A 143 9.21 -6.06 13.95
C ASP A 143 8.18 -7.15 14.28
N GLU A 144 7.34 -6.90 15.28
CA GLU A 144 6.39 -7.86 15.84
C GLU A 144 4.94 -7.46 15.54
N GLU A 145 4.07 -8.46 15.48
CA GLU A 145 2.64 -8.22 15.36
C GLU A 145 2.04 -7.97 16.74
N PRO A 146 1.26 -6.90 16.93
CA PRO A 146 0.65 -6.61 18.22
C PRO A 146 -0.34 -7.72 18.60
N PRO A 147 -0.46 -8.07 19.90
CA PRO A 147 -1.32 -9.16 20.36
C PRO A 147 -2.81 -8.88 20.11
N ILE A 148 -3.21 -7.60 20.08
CA ILE A 148 -4.55 -7.17 19.71
C ILE A 148 -4.48 -5.99 18.75
N HIS A 149 -5.63 -5.68 18.13
CA HIS A 149 -5.71 -4.58 17.18
C HIS A 149 -5.35 -3.24 17.83
N PRO A 150 -4.54 -2.36 17.16
CA PRO A 150 -4.07 -1.09 17.74
C PRO A 150 -5.15 -0.17 18.32
N ASP A 151 -6.37 -0.23 17.77
CA ASP A 151 -7.55 0.52 18.24
C ASP A 151 -7.83 0.34 19.74
N ASN A 152 -7.53 -0.84 20.27
CA ASN A 152 -7.81 -1.18 21.66
C ASN A 152 -6.83 -0.55 22.65
N TYR A 153 -5.70 -0.01 22.15
CA TYR A 153 -4.71 0.68 22.96
C TYR A 153 -4.95 2.20 23.05
N THR A 154 -5.98 2.70 22.37
CA THR A 154 -6.11 4.14 22.12
C THR A 154 -6.80 4.90 23.24
N CYS A 155 -6.28 6.09 23.52
CA CYS A 155 -6.90 7.08 24.39
C CYS A 155 -7.08 8.41 23.64
N CYS A 156 -8.16 9.14 23.94
CA CYS A 156 -8.41 10.44 23.34
C CYS A 156 -7.49 11.52 23.92
N SER A 157 -7.29 12.62 23.20
CA SER A 157 -6.49 13.76 23.67
C SER A 157 -6.90 14.27 25.05
N THR A 158 -8.18 14.22 25.42
CA THR A 158 -8.66 14.63 26.76
C THR A 158 -8.11 13.73 27.86
N CYS A 159 -8.08 12.40 27.65
CA CYS A 159 -7.48 11.47 28.61
C CYS A 159 -5.97 11.67 28.65
N VAL A 160 -5.32 11.90 27.49
CA VAL A 160 -3.89 12.23 27.45
C VAL A 160 -3.58 13.41 28.35
N LEU A 161 -4.32 14.52 28.24
CA LEU A 161 -4.08 15.72 29.04
C LEU A 161 -4.29 15.52 30.54
N LYS A 162 -5.24 14.67 30.94
CA LYS A 162 -5.58 14.43 32.34
C LYS A 162 -4.65 13.42 33.01
N ASP A 163 -4.43 12.29 32.34
CA ASP A 163 -3.90 11.08 32.96
C ASP A 163 -2.54 10.64 32.36
N HIS A 164 -2.18 11.15 31.18
CA HIS A 164 -0.95 10.73 30.48
C HIS A 164 0.01 11.87 30.14
N ASN A 165 -0.24 13.10 30.61
CA ASN A 165 0.67 14.23 30.46
C ASN A 165 1.66 14.33 31.64
N SER A 166 2.09 13.19 32.15
CA SER A 166 3.05 13.08 33.25
C SER A 166 4.39 12.53 32.72
N PRO A 167 5.52 12.86 33.35
CA PRO A 167 6.85 12.46 32.86
C PRO A 167 7.09 10.94 32.84
N GLY A 168 6.19 10.13 33.42
CA GLY A 168 6.24 8.67 33.35
C GLY A 168 5.58 8.08 32.09
N HIS A 169 4.93 8.89 31.24
CA HIS A 169 4.13 8.43 30.13
C HIS A 169 4.64 8.99 28.79
N THR A 170 4.88 8.10 27.84
CA THR A 170 5.29 8.36 26.46
C THR A 170 4.06 8.20 25.56
N VAL A 171 3.54 9.33 25.08
CA VAL A 171 2.35 9.38 24.23
C VAL A 171 2.76 9.46 22.76
N ILE A 172 2.18 8.58 21.94
CA ILE A 172 2.48 8.40 20.51
C ILE A 172 1.20 8.61 19.70
N ASP A 173 1.31 9.20 18.52
CA ASP A 173 0.15 9.39 17.64
C ASP A 173 -0.33 8.07 17.06
N TYR A 174 -1.65 7.86 17.09
CA TYR A 174 -2.25 6.60 16.68
C TYR A 174 -2.24 6.39 15.16
N VAL A 175 -2.46 7.44 14.37
CA VAL A 175 -2.67 7.34 12.91
C VAL A 175 -1.49 6.68 12.18
N PRO A 176 -0.21 7.06 12.42
CA PRO A 176 0.92 6.39 11.79
C PRO A 176 0.99 4.88 12.11
N ILE A 177 0.70 4.51 13.36
CA ILE A 177 0.71 3.11 13.83
C ILE A 177 -0.39 2.31 13.11
N ARG A 178 -1.61 2.87 13.03
CA ARG A 178 -2.73 2.22 12.32
C ARG A 178 -2.41 2.02 10.84
N LEU A 179 -1.88 3.04 10.18
CA LEU A 179 -1.55 2.99 8.75
C LEU A 179 -0.46 1.94 8.48
N ASP A 180 0.59 1.88 9.29
CA ASP A 180 1.63 0.84 9.18
C ASP A 180 1.07 -0.56 9.40
N TYR A 181 0.29 -0.76 10.47
CA TYR A 181 -0.35 -2.04 10.78
C TYR A 181 -1.26 -2.51 9.63
N GLN A 182 -2.10 -1.63 9.10
CA GLN A 182 -2.97 -1.95 7.97
C GLN A 182 -2.16 -2.26 6.71
N CYS A 183 -1.08 -1.52 6.45
CA CYS A 183 -0.19 -1.75 5.32
C CYS A 183 0.48 -3.13 5.41
N LYS A 184 1.01 -3.50 6.58
CA LYS A 184 1.58 -4.83 6.85
C LYS A 184 0.56 -5.94 6.62
N LYS A 185 -0.67 -5.78 7.13
CA LYS A 185 -1.74 -6.77 6.93
C LYS A 185 -2.09 -6.94 5.45
N ASN A 186 -2.29 -5.82 4.74
CA ASN A 186 -2.59 -5.84 3.31
C ASN A 186 -1.45 -6.48 2.50
N LYS A 187 -0.19 -6.17 2.84
CA LYS A 187 0.98 -6.76 2.19
C LYS A 187 1.00 -8.27 2.35
N ARG A 188 0.78 -8.80 3.55
CA ARG A 188 0.70 -10.26 3.78
C ARG A 188 -0.39 -10.91 2.93
N SER A 189 -1.55 -10.28 2.79
CA SER A 189 -2.61 -10.78 1.90
C SER A 189 -2.17 -10.79 0.43
N VAL A 190 -1.45 -9.76 -0.02
CA VAL A 190 -0.88 -9.71 -1.37
C VAL A 190 0.18 -10.81 -1.56
N ASP A 191 1.07 -11.03 -0.57
CA ASP A 191 2.12 -12.05 -0.63
C ASP A 191 1.53 -13.47 -0.77
N VAL A 192 0.42 -13.76 -0.09
CA VAL A 192 -0.32 -15.03 -0.24
C VAL A 192 -0.88 -15.18 -1.65
N LEU A 193 -1.54 -14.15 -2.16
CA LEU A 193 -2.09 -14.17 -3.53
C LEU A 193 -0.99 -14.30 -4.58
N GLN A 194 0.15 -13.63 -4.37
CA GLN A 194 1.31 -13.73 -5.24
C GLN A 194 1.87 -15.15 -5.26
N THR A 195 2.01 -15.78 -4.08
CA THR A 195 2.49 -17.15 -3.97
C THR A 195 1.59 -18.12 -4.72
N GLN A 196 0.26 -18.01 -4.51
CA GLN A 196 -0.72 -18.81 -5.24
C GLN A 196 -0.62 -18.58 -6.76
N LEU A 197 -0.47 -17.34 -7.19
CA LEU A 197 -0.35 -17.00 -8.60
C LEU A 197 0.91 -17.62 -9.23
N VAL A 198 2.06 -17.53 -8.56
CA VAL A 198 3.32 -18.14 -9.01
C VAL A 198 3.20 -19.65 -9.13
N GLU A 199 2.60 -20.32 -8.15
CA GLU A 199 2.37 -21.77 -8.17
C GLU A 199 1.45 -22.19 -9.33
N LYS A 200 0.34 -21.47 -9.54
CA LYS A 200 -0.56 -21.76 -10.68
C LYS A 200 0.16 -21.54 -12.01
N PHE A 201 0.99 -20.51 -12.12
CA PHE A 201 1.78 -20.26 -13.32
C PHE A 201 2.84 -21.34 -13.57
N SER A 202 3.51 -21.86 -12.52
CA SER A 202 4.48 -22.95 -12.72
C SER A 202 3.81 -24.20 -13.28
N ASN A 203 2.62 -24.55 -12.78
CA ASN A 203 1.87 -25.72 -13.26
C ASN A 203 1.50 -25.58 -14.74
N VAL A 204 1.00 -24.40 -15.14
CA VAL A 204 0.68 -24.11 -16.55
C VAL A 204 1.93 -24.16 -17.42
N ARG A 205 3.05 -23.59 -16.96
CA ARG A 205 4.32 -23.59 -17.69
C ARG A 205 4.82 -25.01 -17.95
N THR A 206 4.76 -25.89 -16.95
CA THR A 206 5.15 -27.30 -17.10
C THR A 206 4.31 -27.99 -18.19
N ILE A 207 2.98 -27.81 -18.17
CA ILE A 207 2.10 -28.38 -19.20
C ILE A 207 2.49 -27.87 -20.58
N LEU A 208 2.63 -26.56 -20.75
CA LEU A 208 2.98 -25.94 -22.03
C LEU A 208 4.36 -26.36 -22.54
N GLN A 209 5.32 -26.65 -21.66
CA GLN A 209 6.63 -27.16 -22.04
C GLN A 209 6.61 -28.61 -22.53
N THR A 210 5.67 -29.43 -22.05
CA THR A 210 5.54 -30.83 -22.50
C THR A 210 4.81 -30.99 -23.84
N LEU A 211 3.99 -30.00 -24.21
CA LEU A 211 3.16 -30.04 -25.41
C LEU A 211 3.96 -30.23 -26.72
N PRO A 212 5.06 -29.48 -26.96
CA PRO A 212 5.83 -29.63 -28.20
C PRO A 212 6.43 -31.02 -28.39
N GLU A 213 6.93 -31.63 -27.31
CA GLU A 213 7.52 -32.98 -27.37
C GLU A 213 6.44 -34.04 -27.64
N LEU A 214 5.25 -33.86 -27.05
CA LEU A 214 4.10 -34.72 -27.33
C LEU A 214 3.67 -34.65 -28.80
N VAL A 215 3.62 -33.43 -29.37
CA VAL A 215 3.28 -33.21 -30.77
C VAL A 215 4.31 -33.87 -31.68
N LYS A 216 5.60 -33.64 -31.44
CA LYS A 216 6.70 -34.26 -32.19
C LYS A 216 6.63 -35.79 -32.16
N ARG A 217 6.31 -36.38 -31.00
CA ARG A 217 6.12 -37.84 -30.88
C ARG A 217 4.92 -38.33 -31.70
N LYS A 218 3.81 -37.59 -31.71
CA LYS A 218 2.64 -37.94 -32.53
C LYS A 218 2.93 -37.84 -34.02
N GLU A 219 3.66 -36.83 -34.48
CA GLU A 219 4.11 -36.71 -35.89
C GLU A 219 5.01 -37.88 -36.32
N ALA A 220 5.88 -38.36 -35.42
CA ALA A 220 6.71 -39.52 -35.69
C ALA A 220 5.88 -40.81 -35.83
N GLU A 221 4.87 -41.02 -34.99
CA GLU A 221 3.95 -42.16 -35.10
C GLU A 221 3.12 -42.10 -36.39
N ILE A 222 2.67 -40.90 -36.78
CA ILE A 222 2.01 -40.66 -38.06
C ILE A 222 2.90 -41.12 -39.22
N SER A 223 4.17 -40.69 -39.20
CA SER A 223 5.14 -41.05 -40.24
C SER A 223 5.33 -42.56 -40.34
N LYS A 224 5.43 -43.27 -39.20
CA LYS A 224 5.53 -44.74 -39.17
C LYS A 224 4.31 -45.44 -39.77
N ILE A 225 3.11 -44.89 -39.56
CA ILE A 225 1.88 -45.49 -40.11
C ILE A 225 1.85 -45.32 -41.63
N VAL A 226 2.26 -44.17 -42.16
CA VAL A 226 2.42 -43.95 -43.61
C VAL A 226 3.42 -44.94 -44.20
N ASP A 227 4.59 -45.12 -43.57
CA ASP A 227 5.59 -46.11 -44.02
C ASP A 227 5.06 -47.56 -43.99
N CYS A 228 4.16 -47.89 -43.05
CA CYS A 228 3.50 -49.19 -43.00
C CYS A 228 2.48 -49.37 -44.13
N MET A 229 1.77 -48.30 -44.51
CA MET A 229 0.85 -48.33 -45.65
C MET A 229 1.59 -48.55 -46.97
N GLU A 230 2.72 -47.87 -47.18
CA GLU A 230 3.53 -48.02 -48.40
C GLU A 230 4.09 -49.44 -48.59
N ARG A 231 4.30 -50.19 -47.50
CA ARG A 231 4.82 -51.57 -47.51
C ARG A 231 3.75 -52.66 -47.56
N ALA A 232 2.46 -52.30 -47.51
CA ALA A 232 1.37 -53.27 -47.48
C ALA A 232 1.20 -53.96 -48.85
N LYS A 233 1.38 -55.29 -48.88
CA LYS A 233 1.25 -56.11 -50.11
C LYS A 233 -0.18 -56.55 -50.44
N ASN A 234 -1.15 -56.32 -49.54
CA ASN A 234 -2.54 -56.75 -49.70
C ASN A 234 -3.51 -55.57 -49.51
N ARG A 235 -4.37 -55.36 -50.52
CA ARG A 235 -5.35 -54.26 -50.61
C ARG A 235 -6.33 -54.25 -49.43
N GLN A 236 -6.85 -55.40 -49.02
CA GLN A 236 -7.82 -55.51 -47.92
C GLN A 236 -7.22 -55.13 -46.55
N MET A 237 -5.92 -55.35 -46.36
CA MET A 237 -5.23 -55.00 -45.12
C MET A 237 -4.85 -53.51 -45.11
N SER A 238 -4.52 -52.94 -46.28
CA SER A 238 -4.27 -51.52 -46.47
C SER A 238 -5.49 -50.66 -46.13
N ASP A 239 -6.68 -51.06 -46.58
CA ASP A 239 -7.92 -50.31 -46.31
C ASP A 239 -8.28 -50.27 -44.81
N LYS A 240 -8.09 -51.39 -44.10
CA LYS A 240 -8.30 -51.46 -42.64
C LYS A 240 -7.31 -50.61 -41.85
N ILE A 241 -6.05 -50.55 -42.29
CA ILE A 241 -5.03 -49.69 -41.67
C ILE A 241 -5.36 -48.22 -41.91
N PHE A 242 -5.80 -47.88 -43.12
CA PHE A 242 -6.18 -46.52 -43.49
C PHE A 242 -7.37 -45.99 -42.68
N GLU A 243 -8.44 -46.77 -42.51
CA GLU A 243 -9.60 -46.33 -41.72
C GLU A 243 -9.25 -46.09 -40.25
N LYS A 244 -8.42 -46.97 -39.66
CA LYS A 244 -7.94 -46.77 -38.28
C LYS A 244 -7.07 -45.50 -38.18
N TYR A 245 -6.17 -45.28 -39.14
CA TYR A 245 -5.35 -44.08 -39.21
C TYR A 245 -6.19 -42.81 -39.36
N LYS A 246 -7.18 -42.84 -40.24
CA LYS A 246 -8.10 -41.73 -40.49
C LYS A 246 -8.87 -41.34 -39.23
N MET A 247 -9.45 -42.31 -38.52
CA MET A 247 -10.11 -42.05 -37.24
C MET A 247 -9.19 -41.39 -36.21
N GLU A 248 -7.96 -41.88 -36.08
CA GLU A 248 -6.98 -41.31 -35.14
C GLU A 248 -6.59 -39.87 -35.54
N MET A 249 -6.40 -39.60 -36.84
CA MET A 249 -6.09 -38.26 -37.34
C MET A 249 -7.25 -37.29 -37.11
N GLU A 250 -8.48 -37.68 -37.44
CA GLU A 250 -9.67 -36.87 -37.19
C GLU A 250 -9.84 -36.56 -35.69
N THR A 251 -9.49 -37.52 -34.82
CA THR A 251 -9.52 -37.31 -33.37
C THR A 251 -8.46 -36.29 -32.93
N VAL A 252 -7.23 -36.38 -33.44
CA VAL A 252 -6.15 -35.43 -33.13
C VAL A 252 -6.49 -34.03 -33.64
N ILE A 253 -7.00 -33.90 -34.87
CA ILE A 253 -7.42 -32.62 -35.45
C ILE A 253 -8.48 -31.95 -34.56
N LYS A 254 -9.50 -32.69 -34.11
CA LYS A 254 -10.52 -32.16 -33.20
C LYS A 254 -9.94 -31.65 -31.88
N ILE A 255 -8.93 -32.33 -31.32
CA ILE A 255 -8.24 -31.88 -30.11
C ILE A 255 -7.48 -30.57 -30.36
N LEU A 256 -6.78 -30.46 -31.50
CA LEU A 256 -6.05 -29.25 -31.88
C LEU A 256 -6.99 -28.05 -32.12
N GLU A 257 -8.10 -28.26 -32.81
CA GLU A 257 -9.14 -27.23 -33.00
C GLU A 257 -9.76 -26.77 -31.67
N GLY A 258 -9.86 -27.67 -30.68
CA GLY A 258 -10.26 -27.34 -29.31
C GLY A 258 -9.23 -26.43 -28.63
N LEU A 259 -7.95 -26.82 -28.69
CA LEU A 259 -6.84 -26.07 -28.11
C LEU A 259 -6.70 -24.66 -28.71
N GLU A 260 -6.80 -24.52 -30.04
CA GLU A 260 -6.72 -23.20 -30.69
C GLU A 260 -7.88 -22.29 -30.26
N ARG A 261 -9.09 -22.83 -30.22
CA ARG A 261 -10.30 -22.07 -29.85
C ARG A 261 -10.25 -21.61 -28.41
N ASP A 262 -9.96 -22.52 -27.48
CA ASP A 262 -9.99 -22.22 -26.06
C ASP A 262 -8.74 -21.45 -25.62
N GLY A 263 -7.58 -21.77 -26.19
CA GLY A 263 -6.35 -20.98 -26.03
C GLY A 263 -6.51 -19.55 -26.55
N GLY A 264 -7.13 -19.36 -27.70
CA GLY A 264 -7.42 -18.03 -28.26
C GLY A 264 -8.38 -17.21 -27.38
N LYS A 265 -9.43 -17.84 -26.80
CA LYS A 265 -10.32 -17.18 -25.84
C LYS A 265 -9.59 -16.81 -24.55
N MET A 266 -8.75 -17.71 -24.02
CA MET A 266 -7.94 -17.44 -22.83
C MET A 266 -7.00 -16.26 -23.07
N ASN A 267 -6.32 -16.22 -24.22
CA ASN A 267 -5.40 -15.13 -24.54
C ASN A 267 -6.10 -13.75 -24.58
N LYS A 268 -7.24 -13.66 -25.29
CA LYS A 268 -8.04 -12.42 -25.32
C LYS A 268 -8.49 -11.98 -23.93
N THR A 269 -8.87 -12.93 -23.09
CA THR A 269 -9.27 -12.67 -21.70
C THR A 269 -8.09 -12.15 -20.88
N ALA A 270 -6.92 -12.78 -21.01
CA ALA A 270 -5.70 -12.37 -20.32
C ALA A 270 -5.25 -10.97 -20.74
N GLU A 271 -5.23 -10.65 -22.04
CA GLU A 271 -4.90 -9.33 -22.56
C GLU A 271 -5.87 -8.24 -22.06
N SER A 272 -7.17 -8.54 -22.03
CA SER A 272 -8.18 -7.61 -21.51
C SER A 272 -7.97 -7.34 -20.01
N LYS A 273 -7.75 -8.39 -19.22
CA LYS A 273 -7.48 -8.26 -17.78
C LYS A 273 -6.19 -7.54 -17.48
N LEU A 274 -5.15 -7.74 -18.30
CA LEU A 274 -3.91 -6.98 -18.22
C LEU A 274 -4.19 -5.50 -18.41
N LYS A 275 -4.79 -5.10 -19.55
CA LYS A 275 -5.11 -3.69 -19.84
C LYS A 275 -5.95 -3.03 -18.74
N MET A 276 -6.90 -3.76 -18.13
CA MET A 276 -7.65 -3.27 -16.98
C MET A 276 -6.75 -3.01 -15.78
N LEU A 277 -5.86 -3.95 -15.43
CA LEU A 277 -4.94 -3.80 -14.31
C LEU A 277 -3.97 -2.62 -14.51
N GLU A 278 -3.47 -2.42 -15.73
CA GLU A 278 -2.62 -1.27 -16.06
C GLU A 278 -3.35 0.06 -15.86
N LYS A 279 -4.61 0.12 -16.34
CA LYS A 279 -5.47 1.29 -16.17
C LYS A 279 -5.77 1.57 -14.69
N ASP A 280 -6.10 0.54 -13.91
CA ASP A 280 -6.38 0.68 -12.49
C ASP A 280 -5.12 1.14 -11.72
N THR A 281 -3.94 0.62 -12.09
CA THR A 281 -2.65 1.05 -11.52
C THR A 281 -2.39 2.53 -11.81
N GLN A 282 -2.65 2.97 -13.03
CA GLN A 282 -2.50 4.38 -13.40
C GLN A 282 -3.48 5.27 -12.64
N ALA A 283 -4.76 4.86 -12.55
CA ALA A 283 -5.77 5.61 -11.81
C ALA A 283 -5.41 5.74 -10.30
N ILE A 284 -4.86 4.70 -9.70
CA ILE A 284 -4.35 4.75 -8.32
C ILE A 284 -3.19 5.76 -8.23
N ASN A 285 -2.22 5.70 -9.14
CA ASN A 285 -1.11 6.67 -9.15
C ASN A 285 -1.58 8.12 -9.31
N ASP A 286 -2.64 8.35 -10.10
CA ASP A 286 -3.18 9.68 -10.35
C ASP A 286 -4.03 10.19 -9.18
N MET A 287 -4.72 9.31 -8.45
CA MET A 287 -5.53 9.66 -7.26
C MET A 287 -4.68 9.97 -6.03
N PHE A 288 -3.53 9.31 -5.87
CA PHE A 288 -2.68 9.45 -4.69
C PHE A 288 -1.46 10.33 -5.01
N CYS A 289 -1.51 11.58 -4.53
CA CYS A 289 -0.28 12.34 -4.32
C CYS A 289 0.47 11.63 -3.19
N PHE A 290 1.46 10.79 -3.52
CA PHE A 290 2.21 10.01 -2.54
C PHE A 290 2.87 10.95 -1.53
N THR A 291 2.21 11.18 -0.39
CA THR A 291 2.83 11.82 0.77
C THR A 291 4.03 10.97 1.16
N GLU A 292 5.15 11.62 1.49
CA GLU A 292 6.36 10.92 1.91
C GLU A 292 6.04 9.91 3.02
N LYS A 293 6.68 8.74 2.93
CA LYS A 293 6.49 7.66 3.90
C LYS A 293 6.83 8.20 5.29
N VAL A 294 5.85 8.19 6.19
CA VAL A 294 6.07 8.53 7.60
C VAL A 294 7.14 7.60 8.17
N ASP A 295 8.22 8.17 8.71
CA ASP A 295 9.21 7.39 9.44
C ASP A 295 8.57 6.90 10.74
N LEU A 296 8.27 5.61 10.78
CA LEU A 296 7.61 4.99 11.93
C LEU A 296 8.48 5.06 13.19
N LYS A 297 9.81 5.07 13.07
CA LYS A 297 10.70 5.22 14.24
C LYS A 297 10.56 6.60 14.86
N GLU A 298 10.46 7.62 14.02
CA GLU A 298 10.20 9.00 14.45
C GLU A 298 8.80 9.12 15.07
N ALA A 299 7.77 8.55 14.43
CA ALA A 299 6.41 8.54 14.96
C ALA A 299 6.33 7.85 16.33
N LEU A 300 7.06 6.74 16.51
CA LEU A 300 7.14 6.00 17.78
C LEU A 300 7.98 6.71 18.85
N LYS A 301 8.63 7.85 18.53
CA LYS A 301 9.54 8.57 19.44
C LYS A 301 10.70 7.70 19.94
N ILE A 302 11.21 6.80 19.10
CA ILE A 302 12.39 5.98 19.42
C ILE A 302 13.65 6.86 19.24
N PRO A 303 14.57 6.92 20.23
CA PRO A 303 15.83 7.66 20.09
C PRO A 303 16.63 7.15 18.88
N LYS A 304 17.19 8.06 18.08
CA LYS A 304 18.13 7.69 17.02
C LYS A 304 19.45 7.34 17.70
N GLU A 305 19.97 6.13 17.46
CA GLU A 305 21.33 5.77 17.87
C GLU A 305 22.31 6.70 17.16
N GLU A 306 23.05 7.51 17.92
CA GLU A 306 24.18 8.29 17.41
C GLU A 306 25.25 7.28 16.98
N LYS A 307 25.44 7.10 15.67
CA LYS A 307 26.62 6.39 15.17
C LYS A 307 27.81 7.31 15.37
N GLU A 308 28.65 7.00 16.35
CA GLU A 308 30.04 7.47 16.40
C GLU A 308 30.78 6.90 15.18
N GLU A 309 30.93 7.72 14.14
CA GLU A 309 31.85 7.44 13.04
C GLU A 309 33.29 7.59 13.56
N SER A 310 33.84 6.50 14.10
CA SER A 310 35.29 6.37 14.21
C SER A 310 35.87 5.94 12.85
N PHE A 311 36.54 6.90 12.21
CA PHE A 311 37.41 6.69 11.07
C PHE A 311 38.59 5.81 11.50
N HIS A 312 38.72 4.63 10.92
CA HIS A 312 40.01 3.96 10.83
C HIS A 312 40.17 3.35 9.44
N ASP A 313 41.01 4.01 8.64
CA ASP A 313 41.52 3.52 7.36
C ASP A 313 42.35 2.25 7.60
N ILE A 314 41.98 1.14 6.96
CA ILE A 314 42.91 0.08 6.56
C ILE A 314 42.49 -0.42 5.17
N GLU A 315 43.38 -0.24 4.20
CA GLU A 315 43.29 -0.71 2.83
C GLU A 315 43.39 -2.24 2.70
N SER A 316 42.74 -2.74 1.63
CA SER A 316 43.02 -3.94 0.83
C SER A 316 42.79 -5.34 1.43
N GLU A 317 41.84 -6.09 0.84
CA GLU A 317 42.16 -7.22 -0.06
C GLU A 317 40.89 -7.69 -0.80
N GLU A 318 40.97 -7.74 -2.13
CA GLU A 318 39.96 -8.30 -3.03
C GLU A 318 39.91 -9.82 -2.89
N ILE A 319 38.73 -10.38 -2.59
CA ILE A 319 38.40 -11.77 -2.87
C ILE A 319 37.04 -11.81 -3.56
N GLU A 320 37.03 -12.26 -4.81
CA GLU A 320 35.85 -12.41 -5.67
C GLU A 320 35.08 -13.72 -5.41
N LEU A 321 33.75 -13.62 -5.60
CA LEU A 321 32.69 -14.65 -5.86
C LEU A 321 31.89 -15.25 -4.69
N PRO A 322 30.60 -15.64 -4.87
CA PRO A 322 29.62 -15.31 -5.93
C PRO A 322 28.28 -14.73 -5.40
N ASP A 323 27.52 -14.13 -6.32
CA ASP A 323 26.30 -13.34 -6.13
C ASP A 323 25.21 -13.93 -5.21
N THR A 324 24.94 -13.22 -4.11
CA THR A 324 23.64 -13.23 -3.42
C THR A 324 23.09 -11.80 -3.41
N PRO A 325 21.92 -11.49 -4.01
CA PRO A 325 21.37 -10.16 -3.90
C PRO A 325 20.54 -10.05 -2.61
N VAL A 326 21.22 -9.73 -1.52
CA VAL A 326 20.60 -9.03 -0.38
C VAL A 326 20.81 -7.54 -0.60
N SER A 327 19.84 -6.90 -1.26
CA SER A 327 19.62 -5.45 -1.12
C SER A 327 18.12 -5.17 -1.25
N ILE A 328 17.42 -5.24 -0.12
CA ILE A 328 16.02 -4.86 0.01
C ILE A 328 15.98 -3.34 0.23
N PHE A 329 15.01 -2.67 -0.39
CA PHE A 329 14.77 -1.22 -0.46
C PHE A 329 15.32 -0.46 -1.67
N LYS A 330 14.82 -0.84 -2.85
CA LYS A 330 14.40 0.15 -3.86
C LYS A 330 12.96 -0.17 -4.30
N THR A 331 12.07 0.68 -3.79
CA THR A 331 10.79 1.16 -4.33
C THR A 331 10.10 0.33 -5.42
N THR A 332 8.81 0.09 -5.17
CA THR A 332 7.73 -0.51 -5.99
C THR A 332 7.76 -0.26 -7.51
N LYS A 333 8.49 0.75 -7.98
CA LYS A 333 8.76 1.03 -9.40
C LYS A 333 9.59 -0.06 -10.10
N ALA A 334 10.55 -0.69 -9.41
CA ALA A 334 11.36 -1.77 -9.98
C ALA A 334 10.62 -3.13 -9.99
N PHE A 335 9.70 -3.34 -9.04
CA PHE A 335 8.99 -4.60 -8.84
C PHE A 335 7.98 -4.90 -9.96
N TYR A 336 7.27 -3.87 -10.45
CA TYR A 336 6.36 -4.02 -11.59
C TYR A 336 7.11 -4.10 -12.92
N PHE A 337 8.20 -3.32 -13.10
CA PHE A 337 8.92 -3.24 -14.38
C PHE A 337 9.68 -4.53 -14.73
N PHE A 338 10.33 -5.18 -13.76
CA PHE A 338 11.14 -6.39 -14.00
C PHE A 338 10.28 -7.64 -14.29
N TYR A 339 9.07 -7.71 -13.72
CA TYR A 339 8.11 -8.78 -13.99
C TYR A 339 7.36 -8.58 -15.31
N TRP A 340 7.15 -7.33 -15.71
CA TRP A 340 6.50 -6.97 -16.97
C TRP A 340 7.32 -7.37 -18.19
N GLU A 341 8.64 -7.14 -18.15
CA GLU A 341 9.54 -7.49 -19.25
C GLU A 341 9.60 -9.02 -19.46
N LYS A 342 9.56 -9.81 -18.38
CA LYS A 342 9.51 -11.28 -18.48
C LYS A 342 8.13 -11.80 -18.91
N PHE A 343 7.05 -11.09 -18.60
CA PHE A 343 5.68 -11.46 -19.01
C PHE A 343 5.44 -11.18 -20.51
N THR A 344 5.87 -10.03 -21.01
CA THR A 344 5.78 -9.71 -22.45
C THR A 344 6.67 -10.63 -23.29
N LEU A 345 7.90 -10.89 -22.86
CA LEU A 345 8.78 -11.86 -23.53
C LEU A 345 8.19 -13.27 -23.54
N PHE A 346 7.44 -13.67 -22.50
CA PHE A 346 6.78 -14.98 -22.44
C PHE A 346 5.58 -15.09 -23.40
N ILE A 347 4.73 -14.06 -23.50
CA ILE A 347 3.62 -14.05 -24.47
C ILE A 347 4.14 -13.98 -25.90
N ILE A 348 5.16 -13.16 -26.16
CA ILE A 348 5.83 -13.07 -27.47
C ILE A 348 6.46 -14.43 -27.82
N TRP A 349 7.06 -15.13 -26.85
CA TRP A 349 7.61 -16.47 -27.08
C TRP A 349 6.54 -17.52 -27.37
N ILE A 350 5.40 -17.52 -26.64
CA ILE A 350 4.26 -18.40 -26.96
C ILE A 350 3.75 -18.14 -28.38
N PHE A 351 3.58 -16.87 -28.76
CA PHE A 351 3.17 -16.51 -30.11
C PHE A 351 4.21 -16.93 -31.16
N ALA A 352 5.51 -16.73 -30.89
CA ALA A 352 6.57 -17.12 -31.82
C ALA A 352 6.63 -18.64 -32.01
N VAL A 353 6.45 -19.42 -30.94
CA VAL A 353 6.43 -20.90 -31.00
C VAL A 353 5.19 -21.39 -31.76
N VAL A 354 4.00 -20.87 -31.44
CA VAL A 354 2.75 -21.27 -32.10
C VAL A 354 2.74 -20.85 -33.58
N MET A 355 3.14 -19.62 -33.90
CA MET A 355 3.17 -19.12 -35.28
C MET A 355 4.25 -19.78 -36.13
N SER A 356 5.41 -20.12 -35.56
CA SER A 356 6.44 -20.88 -36.27
C SER A 356 5.96 -22.30 -36.60
N PHE A 357 5.17 -22.90 -35.70
CA PHE A 357 4.56 -24.22 -35.91
C PHE A 357 3.51 -24.19 -37.03
N VAL A 358 2.59 -23.22 -36.99
CA VAL A 358 1.53 -23.06 -37.98
C VAL A 358 2.10 -22.70 -39.37
N SER A 359 3.11 -21.84 -39.44
CA SER A 359 3.74 -21.44 -40.70
C SER A 359 4.52 -22.57 -41.37
N HIS A 360 5.09 -23.49 -40.57
CA HIS A 360 5.83 -24.64 -41.08
C HIS A 360 4.89 -25.71 -41.67
N GLU A 361 3.75 -25.97 -41.04
CA GLU A 361 2.73 -26.90 -41.56
C GLU A 361 2.00 -26.36 -42.80
N TYR A 362 1.69 -25.06 -42.85
CA TYR A 362 1.07 -24.46 -44.04
C TYR A 362 1.97 -24.53 -45.28
N LYS A 363 3.30 -24.40 -45.11
CA LYS A 363 4.28 -24.53 -46.21
C LYS A 363 4.49 -25.97 -46.68
N LYS A 364 4.26 -26.97 -45.83
CA LYS A 364 4.31 -28.40 -46.21
C LYS A 364 3.07 -28.84 -46.98
N ILE A 365 1.89 -28.32 -46.61
CA ILE A 365 0.62 -28.66 -47.26
C ILE A 365 0.47 -27.92 -48.60
N SER A 366 0.98 -26.70 -48.74
CA SER A 366 0.90 -25.90 -49.99
C SER A 366 1.85 -26.35 -51.11
N LYS A 367 2.78 -27.29 -50.86
CA LYS A 367 3.79 -27.76 -51.84
C LYS A 367 3.56 -29.20 -52.33
N LYS A 368 2.50 -29.87 -51.88
CA LYS A 368 1.97 -31.10 -52.46
C LYS A 368 0.67 -30.78 -53.16
#